data_AF-A0A2S9IBZ6-F1
#
_entry.id   AF-A0A2S9IBZ6-F1
#
_cell.length_a   1.000
_cell.length_b   1.000
_cell.length_c   1.000
_cell.angle_alpha   90.00
_cell.angle_beta   90.00
_cell.angle_gamma   90.00
#
_symmetry.space_group_name_H-M   'P 1'
#
loop_
_entity.id
_entity.type
_entity.pdbx_description
1 polymer ?
#
loop_
_entity_poly.entity_id
_entity_poly.type
_entity_poly.pdbx_seq_one_letter_code
_entity_poly.pdbx_strand_id
1 'polypeptide(L)' 'MDRELNEQVMIERVEMIARLTTEGVCQERDREIALNLIAEIARGNLMKNKSFSVVFAPAPVEQILKKGAK' A
#
# COMPACT_ATOMS: atom_id res chain seq x y z
N MET A 1 20.85 -12.94 -10.41
CA MET A 1 19.86 -12.16 -11.20
C MET A 1 18.45 -12.32 -10.65
N ASP A 2 18.06 -13.50 -10.18
CA ASP A 2 16.68 -13.81 -9.79
C ASP A 2 16.14 -13.05 -8.56
N ARG A 3 17.03 -12.64 -7.64
CA ARG A 3 16.63 -11.93 -6.41
C ARG A 3 16.19 -10.49 -6.68
N GLU A 4 16.96 -9.78 -7.50
CA GLU A 4 16.70 -8.38 -7.86
C GLU A 4 15.43 -8.27 -8.72
N LEU A 5 15.24 -9.21 -9.65
CA LEU A 5 14.01 -9.32 -10.44
C LEU A 5 12.78 -9.60 -9.54
N ASN A 6 12.93 -10.45 -8.52
CA ASN A 6 11.85 -10.75 -7.58
C ASN A 6 11.53 -9.56 -6.66
N GLU A 7 12.53 -8.78 -6.24
CA GLU A 7 12.35 -7.53 -5.51
C GLU A 7 11.62 -6.48 -6.36
N GLN A 8 12.01 -6.32 -7.62
CA GLN A 8 11.35 -5.41 -8.56
C GLN A 8 9.89 -5.80 -8.80
N VAL A 9 9.62 -7.07 -9.09
CA VAL A 9 8.24 -7.58 -9.28
C VAL A 9 7.39 -7.37 -8.03
N MET A 10 7.97 -7.50 -6.83
CA MET A 10 7.25 -7.22 -5.59
C MET A 10 6.87 -5.74 -5.48
N ILE A 11 7.81 -4.84 -5.78
CA ILE A 11 7.58 -3.39 -5.75
C ILE A 11 6.48 -3.00 -6.74
N GLU A 12 6.52 -3.49 -7.98
CA GLU A 12 5.50 -3.20 -8.99
C GLU A 12 4.10 -3.69 -8.57
N ARG A 13 4.03 -4.86 -7.90
CA ARG A 13 2.77 -5.38 -7.36
C ARG A 13 2.22 -4.51 -6.24
N VAL A 14 3.06 -4.06 -5.32
CA VAL A 14 2.67 -3.16 -4.23
C VAL A 14 2.20 -1.82 -4.78
N GLU A 15 2.94 -1.25 -5.73
CA GLU A 15 2.58 0.00 -6.40
C GLU A 15 1.21 -0.10 -7.07
N MET A 16 0.99 -1.14 -7.87
CA MET A 16 -0.28 -1.32 -8.60
C MET A 16 -1.47 -1.42 -7.63
N ILE A 17 -1.35 -2.19 -6.55
CA ILE A 17 -2.42 -2.32 -5.55
C ILE A 17 -2.67 -0.99 -4.85
N ALA A 18 -1.61 -0.29 -4.41
CA ALA A 18 -1.73 1.01 -3.73
C ALA A 18 -2.39 2.06 -4.63
N ARG A 19 -2.03 2.06 -5.91
CA ARG A 19 -2.58 2.94 -6.93
C ARG A 19 -4.06 2.67 -7.16
N LEU A 20 -4.45 1.41 -7.39
CA LEU A 20 -5.85 1.02 -7.58
C LEU A 20 -6.71 1.34 -6.33
N THR A 21 -6.15 1.18 -5.15
CA THR A 21 -6.80 1.47 -3.86
C THR A 21 -7.01 2.98 -3.63
N THR A 22 -6.15 3.82 -4.24
CA THR A 22 -6.18 5.29 -4.07
C THR A 22 -6.97 5.99 -5.18
N GLU A 23 -6.81 5.54 -6.42
CA GLU A 23 -7.42 6.16 -7.62
C GLU A 23 -8.78 5.53 -7.98
N GLY A 24 -9.07 4.31 -7.52
CA GLY A 24 -10.31 3.60 -7.81
C GLY A 24 -11.44 3.87 -6.80
N VAL A 25 -12.68 3.52 -7.19
CA VAL A 25 -13.80 3.45 -6.25
C VAL A 25 -13.64 2.18 -5.42
N CYS A 26 -13.22 2.33 -4.17
CA CYS A 26 -12.97 1.22 -3.24
C CYS A 26 -13.79 1.44 -1.98
N GLN A 27 -14.57 0.44 -1.54
CA GLN A 27 -15.26 0.53 -0.26
C GLN A 27 -14.24 0.43 0.88
N GLU A 28 -14.61 0.89 2.08
CA GLU A 28 -13.70 0.88 3.24
C GLU A 28 -13.15 -0.53 3.54
N ARG A 29 -14.00 -1.56 3.41
CA ARG A 29 -13.59 -2.96 3.52
C ARG A 29 -12.60 -3.39 2.43
N ASP A 30 -12.83 -3.01 1.18
CA ASP A 30 -11.94 -3.34 0.08
C ASP A 30 -10.56 -2.67 0.25
N ARG A 31 -10.57 -1.43 0.78
CA ARG A 31 -9.36 -0.69 1.14
C ARG A 31 -8.56 -1.44 2.21
N GLU A 32 -9.23 -1.90 3.26
CA GLU A 32 -8.58 -2.65 4.35
C GLU A 32 -7.96 -3.96 3.85
N ILE A 33 -8.66 -4.68 2.97
CA ILE A 33 -8.16 -5.91 2.33
C ILE A 33 -6.93 -5.61 1.46
N ALA A 34 -6.98 -4.56 0.64
CA ALA A 34 -5.88 -4.18 -0.24
C ALA A 34 -4.62 -3.78 0.55
N LEU A 35 -4.81 -3.05 1.65
CA LEU A 35 -3.73 -2.66 2.56
C LEU A 35 -3.14 -3.87 3.29
N ASN A 36 -3.98 -4.81 3.72
CA ASN A 36 -3.49 -6.06 4.28
C ASN A 36 -2.67 -6.85 3.23
N LEU A 37 -3.14 -6.95 1.98
CA LEU A 37 -2.39 -7.58 0.89
C LEU A 37 -1.01 -6.93 0.67
N ILE A 38 -0.94 -5.60 0.66
CA ILE A 38 0.33 -4.86 0.55
C ILE A 38 1.27 -5.24 1.70
N ALA A 39 0.75 -5.28 2.94
CA ALA A 39 1.53 -5.65 4.11
C ALA A 39 2.01 -7.12 4.05
N GLU A 40 1.19 -8.06 3.55
CA GLU A 40 1.59 -9.46 3.40
C GLU A 40 2.65 -9.65 2.32
N ILE A 41 2.52 -8.97 1.19
CA ILE A 41 3.48 -9.00 0.08
C ILE A 41 4.82 -8.40 0.52
N ALA A 42 4.79 -7.24 1.20
CA ALA A 42 5.99 -6.61 1.74
C ALA A 42 6.63 -7.48 2.82
N ARG A 43 5.84 -8.08 3.73
CA ARG A 43 6.32 -8.94 4.83
C ARG A 43 6.97 -10.23 4.33
N GLY A 44 6.37 -10.89 3.35
CA GLY A 44 6.90 -12.13 2.75
C GLY A 44 8.28 -11.94 2.10
N ASN A 45 8.60 -10.71 1.66
CA ASN A 45 9.91 -10.35 1.15
C ASN A 45 10.84 -9.81 2.26
N LEU A 46 10.31 -9.00 3.18
CA LEU A 46 11.01 -8.41 4.34
C LEU A 46 11.57 -9.44 5.32
N MET A 47 10.91 -10.58 5.52
CA MET A 47 11.47 -11.65 6.37
C MET A 47 12.80 -12.22 5.81
N LYS A 48 13.15 -11.92 4.55
CA LYS A 48 14.46 -12.22 3.94
C LYS A 48 15.44 -11.03 3.98
N ASN A 49 14.99 -9.81 4.27
CA ASN A 49 15.78 -8.58 4.31
C ASN A 49 15.25 -7.67 5.45
N LYS A 50 15.94 -7.63 6.60
CA LYS A 50 15.51 -7.07 7.91
C LYS A 50 15.26 -5.54 7.98
N SER A 51 14.88 -4.86 6.90
CA SER A 51 15.13 -3.41 6.74
C SER A 51 13.89 -2.51 6.52
N PHE A 52 12.67 -2.97 6.72
CA PHE A 52 11.47 -2.16 6.38
C PHE A 52 10.35 -2.30 7.42
N SER A 53 9.77 -1.18 7.86
CA SER A 53 8.64 -1.13 8.79
C SER A 53 7.64 -0.11 8.25
N VAL A 54 6.40 -0.55 8.03
CA VAL A 54 5.29 0.32 7.60
C VAL A 54 4.38 0.53 8.80
N VAL A 55 4.23 1.78 9.23
CA VAL A 55 3.27 2.18 10.25
C VAL A 55 2.05 2.74 9.54
N PHE A 56 0.90 2.10 9.73
CA PHE A 56 -0.37 2.58 9.19
C PHE A 56 -0.99 3.58 10.18
N ALA A 57 -1.02 4.86 9.80
CA ALA A 57 -1.78 5.89 10.50
C ALA A 57 -2.95 6.31 9.61
N PRO A 58 -4.20 5.94 9.93
CA PRO A 58 -5.34 6.47 9.20
C PRO A 58 -5.40 7.99 9.42
N ALA A 59 -5.34 8.76 8.33
CA ALA A 59 -5.60 10.19 8.40
C ALA A 59 -7.08 10.41 8.73
N PRO A 60 -7.42 11.28 9.71
CA PRO A 60 -8.81 11.64 9.97
C PRO A 60 -9.45 12.23 8.71
N VAL A 61 -10.59 11.66 8.30
CA VAL A 61 -11.35 11.99 7.08
C VAL A 61 -11.74 13.48 6.97
N GLU A 62 -11.68 14.24 8.07
CA GLU A 62 -12.09 15.65 8.11
C GLU A 62 -11.20 16.63 7.32
N GLN A 63 -9.94 16.29 6.98
CA GLN A 63 -9.05 17.26 6.32
C GLN A 63 -9.18 17.32 4.78
N ILE A 64 -9.83 16.34 4.14
CA ILE A 64 -9.92 16.30 2.67
C ILE A 64 -11.05 17.21 2.13
N LEU A 65 -12.02 17.58 2.98
CA LEU A 65 -13.18 18.39 2.59
C LEU A 65 -12.98 19.92 2.70
N LYS A 66 -11.82 20.42 3.15
CA LYS A 66 -11.58 21.87 3.33
C LYS A 66 -10.60 22.52 2.36
N LYS A 67 -10.28 21.89 1.23
CA LYS A 67 -9.44 22.48 0.18
C LYS A 67 -10.18 22.58 -1.16
N GLY A 68 -11.30 23.30 -1.15
CA GLY A 68 -12.09 23.53 -2.36
C GLY A 68 -13.21 24.57 -2.25
N ALA A 69 -13.27 25.34 -1.16
CA ALA A 69 -14.26 26.41 -1.01
C ALA A 69 -13.60 27.64 -0.38
N LYS A 70 -12.87 28.40 -1.21
CA LYS A 70 -12.82 29.86 -1.11
C LYS A 70 -12.44 30.45 -2.45
#